data_AF-A0A937QXB8-F1
#
_entry.id   AF-A0A937QXB8-F1
#
_cell.length_a   1.000
_cell.length_b   1.000
_cell.length_c   1.000
_cell.angle_alpha   90.00
_cell.angle_beta   90.00
_cell.angle_gamma   90.00
#
_symmetry.space_group_name_H-M   'P 1'
#
loop_
_entity.id
_entity.type
_entity.pdbx_description
1 polymer ?
#
loop_
_entity_poly.entity_id
_entity_poly.type
_entity_poly.pdbx_seq_one_letter_code
_entity_poly.pdbx_strand_id
1 'polypeptide(L)'
;MCDLETKFQEWQEWLVGNDLNSIKNQIHDMIWDSAVFQSINECRRHAPTNERGEIESNGVVHRFIDRCFFETQAIAIRRFLDRSRDVISLYRLIDDIERHSHLLTRGNILAVLGYPYEYEYEKKRIYGEAIRNGPGPYIMGQDYRKCELSEATHQFIDSLAGVEFSKRKSGDIVRPEIFKWLKKQLSRCEGIGEFVNKFLAHPATPKSRDYRNPPELDVTLGQILEAHGIICQIAIFISVKMGISSEGRSIGDVLAVPQFDQFIHFDKAWASEKTVEKLHRFWSGYDMQTRSWHNWVWEDDFDRFLHENL
;
A
#
# COMPACT_ATOMS: atom_id res chain seq x y z
N MET A 1 -8.88 8.50 -28.95
CA MET A 1 -8.04 9.17 -27.93
C MET A 1 -8.62 8.79 -26.59
N CYS A 2 -7.81 8.26 -25.66
CA CYS A 2 -8.28 7.92 -24.33
C CYS A 2 -8.36 9.21 -23.50
N ASP A 3 -9.50 9.48 -22.86
CA ASP A 3 -9.65 10.61 -21.93
C ASP A 3 -9.19 10.22 -20.52
N LEU A 4 -8.99 11.22 -19.64
CA LEU A 4 -8.54 10.96 -18.28
C LEU A 4 -9.57 10.12 -17.51
N GLU A 5 -10.87 10.36 -17.70
CA GLU A 5 -11.93 9.66 -16.98
C GLU A 5 -11.88 8.15 -17.20
N THR A 6 -11.74 7.70 -18.45
CA THR A 6 -11.59 6.29 -18.80
C THR A 6 -10.35 5.67 -18.15
N LYS A 7 -9.21 6.36 -18.18
CA LYS A 7 -7.98 5.89 -17.53
C LYS A 7 -8.11 5.84 -16.00
N PHE A 8 -8.74 6.84 -15.40
CA PHE A 8 -8.97 6.90 -13.97
C PHE A 8 -9.81 5.71 -13.51
N GLN A 9 -10.89 5.40 -14.23
CA GLN A 9 -11.73 4.23 -13.95
C GLN A 9 -10.93 2.92 -14.07
N GLU A 10 -10.12 2.76 -15.12
CA GLU A 10 -9.27 1.58 -15.27
C GLU A 10 -8.27 1.43 -14.11
N TRP A 11 -7.57 2.51 -13.74
CA TRP A 11 -6.63 2.51 -12.63
C TRP A 11 -7.32 2.27 -11.28
N GLN A 12 -8.53 2.78 -11.09
CA GLN A 12 -9.36 2.48 -9.93
C GLN A 12 -9.70 1.01 -9.83
N GLU A 13 -10.12 0.38 -10.93
CA GLU A 13 -10.45 -1.04 -10.93
C GLU A 13 -9.20 -1.90 -10.67
N TRP A 14 -8.02 -1.51 -11.19
CA TRP A 14 -6.76 -2.19 -10.88
C TRP A 14 -6.34 -2.02 -9.41
N LEU A 15 -6.50 -0.82 -8.86
CA LEU A 15 -5.99 -0.49 -7.54
C LEU A 15 -6.93 -0.94 -6.41
N VAL A 16 -8.21 -0.56 -6.49
CA VAL A 16 -9.20 -0.70 -5.41
C VAL A 16 -10.48 -1.42 -5.85
N GLY A 17 -10.51 -1.95 -7.08
CA GLY A 17 -11.64 -2.68 -7.64
C GLY A 17 -11.96 -3.98 -6.90
N ASN A 18 -13.05 -4.62 -7.33
CA ASN A 18 -13.58 -5.83 -6.69
C ASN A 18 -12.98 -7.13 -7.25
N ASP A 19 -12.16 -7.07 -8.30
CA ASP A 19 -11.48 -8.26 -8.82
C ASP A 19 -10.57 -8.87 -7.76
N LEU A 20 -10.50 -10.20 -7.71
CA LEU A 20 -9.63 -10.92 -6.78
C LEU A 20 -8.15 -10.50 -6.93
N ASN A 21 -7.73 -10.14 -8.14
CA ASN A 21 -6.38 -9.72 -8.44
C ASN A 21 -6.20 -8.19 -8.40
N SER A 22 -7.17 -7.43 -7.88
CA SER A 22 -6.93 -6.01 -7.60
C SER A 22 -5.78 -5.85 -6.60
N ILE A 23 -5.02 -4.77 -6.71
CA ILE A 23 -3.84 -4.52 -5.88
C ILE A 23 -4.23 -4.48 -4.39
N LYS A 24 -5.37 -3.86 -4.05
CA LYS A 24 -5.92 -3.83 -2.69
C LYS A 24 -6.16 -5.24 -2.15
N ASN A 25 -6.82 -6.11 -2.90
CA ASN A 25 -7.11 -7.47 -2.44
C ASN A 25 -5.83 -8.30 -2.27
N GLN A 26 -4.89 -8.19 -3.22
CA GLN A 26 -3.58 -8.82 -3.08
C GLN A 26 -2.81 -8.31 -1.84
N ILE A 27 -2.91 -7.02 -1.51
CA ILE A 27 -2.30 -6.43 -0.30
C ILE A 27 -2.97 -6.99 0.95
N HIS A 28 -4.30 -7.02 0.99
CA HIS A 28 -5.05 -7.52 2.15
C HIS A 28 -4.67 -8.97 2.46
N ASP A 29 -4.63 -9.83 1.44
CA ASP A 29 -4.25 -11.24 1.60
C ASP A 29 -2.81 -11.37 2.12
N MET A 30 -1.86 -10.64 1.51
CA MET A 30 -0.46 -10.65 1.90
C MET A 30 -0.27 -10.21 3.36
N ILE A 31 -0.89 -9.10 3.76
CA ILE A 31 -0.76 -8.54 5.11
C ILE A 31 -1.50 -9.37 6.15
N TRP A 32 -2.65 -9.96 5.80
CA TRP A 32 -3.38 -10.88 6.67
C TRP A 32 -2.58 -12.14 6.96
N ASP A 33 -2.06 -12.81 5.92
CA ASP A 33 -1.21 -14.00 6.08
C ASP A 33 0.04 -13.70 6.92
N SER A 34 0.62 -12.51 6.73
CA SER A 34 1.71 -12.00 7.56
C SER A 34 1.30 -11.80 9.02
N ALA A 35 0.13 -11.23 9.30
CA ALA A 35 -0.36 -11.06 10.67
C ALA A 35 -0.57 -12.41 11.38
N VAL A 36 -1.13 -13.40 10.67
CA VAL A 36 -1.32 -14.76 11.17
C VAL A 36 0.03 -15.42 11.48
N PHE A 37 0.97 -15.39 10.53
CA PHE A 37 2.30 -15.96 10.74
C PHE A 37 3.04 -15.29 11.90
N GLN A 38 3.00 -13.96 11.98
CA GLN A 38 3.63 -13.20 13.05
C GLN A 38 3.05 -13.56 14.42
N SER A 39 1.74 -13.82 14.49
CA SER A 39 1.10 -14.29 15.72
C SER A 39 1.55 -15.71 16.11
N ILE A 40 1.68 -16.61 15.14
CA ILE A 40 2.24 -17.96 15.37
C ILE A 40 3.70 -17.86 15.82
N ASN A 41 4.48 -16.97 15.22
CA ASN A 41 5.89 -16.77 15.57
C ASN A 41 6.03 -16.17 16.98
N GLU A 42 5.19 -15.19 17.34
CA GLU A 42 5.12 -14.62 18.68
C GLU A 42 4.72 -15.68 19.72
N CYS A 43 3.80 -16.58 19.38
CA CYS A 43 3.41 -17.67 20.27
C CYS A 43 4.61 -18.51 20.74
N ARG A 44 5.60 -18.74 19.85
CA ARG A 44 6.82 -19.50 20.18
C ARG A 44 7.63 -18.85 21.30
N ARG A 45 7.57 -17.52 21.45
CA ARG A 45 8.27 -16.80 22.54
C ARG A 45 7.67 -17.07 23.93
N HIS A 46 6.42 -17.51 23.98
CA HIS A 46 5.70 -17.81 25.22
C HIS A 46 5.50 -19.31 25.45
N ALA A 47 6.02 -20.15 24.56
CA ALA A 47 5.92 -21.60 24.68
C ALA A 47 6.69 -22.11 25.92
N PRO A 48 6.17 -23.15 26.59
CA PRO A 48 6.85 -23.74 27.73
C PRO A 48 8.21 -24.33 27.33
N THR A 49 9.13 -24.38 28.28
CA THR A 49 10.42 -25.05 28.12
C THR A 49 10.49 -26.28 29.01
N ASN A 50 11.05 -27.36 28.50
CA ASN A 50 11.27 -28.58 29.27
C ASN A 50 12.39 -28.38 30.33
N GLU A 51 12.67 -29.42 31.12
CA GLU A 51 13.72 -29.41 32.15
C GLU A 51 15.14 -29.12 31.60
N ARG A 52 15.35 -29.25 30.29
CA ARG A 52 16.61 -28.94 29.59
C ARG A 52 16.65 -27.53 29.03
N GLY A 53 15.60 -26.74 29.21
CA GLY A 53 15.46 -25.39 28.65
C GLY A 53 15.10 -25.37 27.16
N GLU A 54 14.72 -26.50 26.58
CA GLU A 54 14.29 -26.59 25.17
C GLU A 54 12.81 -26.26 25.05
N ILE A 55 12.43 -25.54 23.99
CA ILE A 55 11.03 -25.16 23.72
C ILE A 55 10.21 -26.42 23.44
N GLU A 56 9.16 -26.64 24.22
CA GLU A 56 8.19 -27.73 24.04
C GLU A 56 7.18 -27.36 22.95
N SER A 57 7.64 -27.40 21.71
CA SER A 57 6.81 -27.17 20.51
C SER A 57 7.08 -28.22 19.44
N ASN A 58 6.12 -28.41 18.54
CA ASN A 58 6.32 -29.31 17.40
C ASN A 58 7.20 -28.65 16.34
N GLY A 59 8.52 -28.84 16.46
CA GLY A 59 9.50 -28.21 15.55
C GLY A 59 9.33 -28.58 14.08
N VAL A 60 8.77 -29.75 13.74
CA VAL A 60 8.51 -30.13 12.33
C VAL A 60 7.39 -29.27 11.75
N VAL A 61 6.31 -29.09 12.50
CA VAL A 61 5.16 -28.26 12.09
C VAL A 61 5.59 -26.79 11.96
N HIS A 62 6.36 -26.27 12.91
CA HIS A 62 6.84 -24.89 12.83
C HIS A 62 7.78 -24.66 11.64
N ARG A 63 8.69 -25.60 11.33
CA ARG A 63 9.52 -25.52 10.12
C ARG A 63 8.70 -25.56 8.84
N PHE A 64 7.63 -26.35 8.79
CA PHE A 64 6.72 -26.39 7.65
C PHE A 64 6.02 -25.04 7.46
N ILE A 65 5.50 -24.46 8.55
CA ILE A 65 4.86 -23.13 8.54
C ILE A 65 5.85 -22.06 8.08
N ASP A 66 7.08 -22.06 8.61
CA ASP A 66 8.11 -21.10 8.23
C ASP A 66 8.37 -21.18 6.73
N ARG A 67 8.66 -22.38 6.21
CA ARG A 67 8.90 -22.56 4.77
C ARG A 67 7.71 -22.08 3.94
N CYS A 68 6.50 -22.51 4.26
CA CYS A 68 5.30 -22.13 3.51
C CYS A 68 5.10 -20.61 3.55
N PHE A 69 5.29 -19.96 4.70
CA PHE A 69 5.19 -18.51 4.82
C PHE A 69 6.20 -17.80 3.93
N PHE A 70 7.48 -18.15 4.00
CA PHE A 70 8.51 -17.50 3.18
C PHE A 70 8.23 -17.68 1.69
N GLU A 71 7.81 -18.87 1.26
CA GLU A 71 7.47 -19.14 -0.14
C GLU A 71 6.25 -18.34 -0.60
N THR A 72 5.15 -18.32 0.18
CA THR A 72 3.92 -17.62 -0.21
C THR A 72 4.10 -16.10 -0.22
N GLN A 73 4.77 -15.53 0.79
CA GLN A 73 5.03 -14.10 0.85
C GLN A 73 5.99 -13.65 -0.25
N ALA A 74 7.04 -14.42 -0.54
CA ALA A 74 7.94 -14.09 -1.64
C ALA A 74 7.19 -14.07 -2.99
N ILE A 75 6.30 -15.03 -3.22
CA ILE A 75 5.44 -15.07 -4.41
C ILE A 75 4.49 -13.86 -4.45
N ALA A 76 3.85 -13.52 -3.33
CA ALA A 76 2.97 -12.36 -3.22
C ALA A 76 3.71 -11.06 -3.58
N ILE A 77 4.88 -10.83 -2.99
CA ILE A 77 5.74 -9.67 -3.29
C ILE A 77 6.09 -9.66 -4.78
N ARG A 78 6.52 -10.79 -5.35
CA ARG A 78 6.89 -10.90 -6.78
C ARG A 78 5.74 -10.56 -7.72
N ARG A 79 4.47 -10.80 -7.37
CA ARG A 79 3.30 -10.41 -8.18
C ARG A 79 3.20 -8.90 -8.35
N PHE A 80 3.50 -8.12 -7.31
CA PHE A 80 3.49 -6.65 -7.39
C PHE A 80 4.61 -6.07 -8.27
N LEU A 81 5.69 -6.84 -8.46
CA LEU A 81 6.86 -6.46 -9.28
C LEU A 81 6.71 -6.88 -10.75
N ASP A 82 5.69 -7.67 -11.09
CA ASP A 82 5.54 -8.20 -12.44
C ASP A 82 5.32 -7.07 -13.45
N ARG A 83 5.99 -7.14 -14.60
CA ARG A 83 5.96 -6.10 -15.64
C ARG A 83 5.14 -6.52 -16.86
N SER A 84 4.55 -7.71 -16.82
CA SER A 84 3.82 -8.30 -17.95
C SER A 84 2.53 -7.53 -18.23
N ARG A 85 2.16 -7.41 -19.51
CA ARG A 85 1.02 -6.60 -19.98
C ARG A 85 -0.35 -7.22 -19.68
N ASP A 86 -0.39 -8.43 -19.18
CA ASP A 86 -1.57 -9.23 -18.87
C ASP A 86 -1.79 -9.40 -17.36
N VAL A 87 -0.90 -8.84 -16.52
CA VAL A 87 -0.96 -8.96 -15.06
C VAL A 87 -1.32 -7.62 -14.42
N ILE A 88 -2.18 -7.61 -13.41
CA ILE A 88 -2.41 -6.43 -12.56
C ILE A 88 -1.35 -6.43 -11.45
N SER A 89 -0.42 -5.48 -11.52
CA SER A 89 0.66 -5.32 -10.57
C SER A 89 0.89 -3.84 -10.26
N LEU A 90 1.58 -3.57 -9.15
CA LEU A 90 1.92 -2.20 -8.76
C LEU A 90 2.90 -1.57 -9.74
N TYR A 91 3.90 -2.34 -10.20
CA TYR A 91 4.85 -1.86 -11.20
C TYR A 91 4.14 -1.45 -12.49
N ARG A 92 3.24 -2.30 -13.01
CA ARG A 92 2.48 -2.00 -14.23
C ARG A 92 1.57 -0.80 -14.06
N LEU A 93 0.90 -0.66 -12.91
CA LEU A 93 0.07 0.52 -12.63
C LEU A 93 0.91 1.80 -12.71
N ILE A 94 2.08 1.84 -12.07
CA ILE A 94 2.99 2.99 -12.15
C ILE A 94 3.43 3.26 -13.59
N ASP A 95 3.81 2.21 -14.33
CA ASP A 95 4.20 2.29 -15.74
C ASP A 95 3.09 2.89 -16.62
N ASP A 96 1.85 2.48 -16.38
CA ASP A 96 0.71 2.91 -17.16
C ASP A 96 0.29 4.34 -16.81
N ILE A 97 0.32 4.72 -15.52
CA ILE A 97 0.11 6.10 -15.10
C ILE A 97 1.18 7.02 -15.68
N GLU A 98 2.46 6.63 -15.66
CA GLU A 98 3.55 7.42 -16.23
C GLU A 98 3.34 7.67 -17.73
N ARG A 99 2.98 6.64 -18.50
CA ARG A 99 2.72 6.75 -19.95
C ARG A 99 1.58 7.72 -20.27
N HIS A 100 0.60 7.83 -19.37
CA HIS A 100 -0.56 8.71 -19.52
C HIS A 100 -0.47 9.95 -18.61
N SER A 101 0.72 10.26 -18.06
CA SER A 101 0.91 11.38 -17.13
C SER A 101 0.54 12.74 -17.73
N HIS A 102 0.64 12.88 -19.06
CA HIS A 102 0.17 14.07 -19.78
C HIS A 102 -1.35 14.35 -19.62
N LEU A 103 -2.15 13.34 -19.23
CA LEU A 103 -3.57 13.50 -18.92
C LEU A 103 -3.80 13.99 -17.48
N LEU A 104 -2.83 13.77 -16.57
CA LEU A 104 -2.87 14.15 -15.16
C LEU A 104 -2.56 15.63 -14.95
N THR A 105 -3.28 16.50 -15.66
CA THR A 105 -3.22 17.93 -15.40
C THR A 105 -4.11 18.29 -14.21
N ARG A 106 -3.81 19.41 -13.55
CA ARG A 106 -4.63 19.93 -12.44
C ARG A 106 -6.10 20.08 -12.81
N GLY A 107 -6.38 20.70 -13.96
CA GLY A 107 -7.74 20.91 -14.45
C GLY A 107 -8.46 19.59 -14.69
N ASN A 108 -7.80 18.62 -15.31
CA ASN A 108 -8.42 17.33 -15.61
C ASN A 108 -8.69 16.53 -14.33
N ILE A 109 -7.76 16.49 -13.37
CA ILE A 109 -7.95 15.79 -12.09
C ILE A 109 -9.15 16.34 -11.34
N LEU A 110 -9.22 17.67 -11.18
CA LEU A 110 -10.34 18.32 -10.48
C LEU A 110 -11.67 18.10 -11.22
N ALA A 111 -11.66 18.12 -12.55
CA ALA A 111 -12.86 17.85 -13.35
C ALA A 111 -13.38 16.42 -13.17
N VAL A 112 -12.49 15.41 -13.22
CA VAL A 112 -12.86 13.99 -13.01
C VAL A 112 -13.38 13.75 -11.60
N LEU A 113 -12.82 14.43 -10.60
CA LEU A 113 -13.29 14.33 -9.21
C LEU A 113 -14.57 15.15 -8.94
N GLY A 114 -14.99 15.99 -9.89
CA GLY A 114 -16.15 16.87 -9.73
C GLY A 114 -15.93 17.98 -8.68
N TYR A 115 -14.68 18.42 -8.52
CA TYR A 115 -14.27 19.44 -7.56
C TYR A 115 -14.16 20.83 -8.21
N PRO A 116 -14.62 21.91 -7.54
CA PRO A 116 -14.54 23.25 -8.08
C PRO A 116 -13.08 23.71 -8.12
N TYR A 117 -12.59 24.11 -9.30
CA TYR A 117 -11.23 24.65 -9.44
C TYR A 117 -11.05 25.94 -8.61
N GLU A 118 -12.01 26.87 -8.70
CA GLU A 118 -12.02 28.12 -7.93
C GLU A 118 -12.70 27.93 -6.56
N TYR A 119 -12.19 26.97 -5.77
CA TYR A 119 -12.82 26.56 -4.51
C TYR A 119 -12.98 27.71 -3.50
N GLU A 120 -12.06 28.69 -3.47
CA GLU A 120 -12.15 29.82 -2.54
C GLU A 120 -13.36 30.72 -2.83
N TYR A 121 -13.61 30.98 -4.12
CA TYR A 121 -14.77 31.75 -4.55
C TYR A 121 -16.05 31.00 -4.21
N GLU A 122 -16.09 29.71 -4.53
CA GLU A 122 -17.26 28.87 -4.29
C GLU A 122 -17.57 28.72 -2.79
N LYS A 123 -16.54 28.53 -1.96
CA LYS A 123 -16.65 28.51 -0.50
C LYS A 123 -17.24 29.82 0.03
N LYS A 124 -16.75 30.98 -0.45
CA LYS A 124 -17.30 32.31 -0.08
C LYS A 124 -18.75 32.47 -0.53
N ARG A 125 -19.10 32.00 -1.73
CA ARG A 125 -20.48 32.04 -2.25
C ARG A 125 -21.43 31.24 -1.35
N ILE A 126 -21.07 29.99 -1.03
CA ILE A 126 -21.84 29.10 -0.15
C ILE A 126 -22.00 29.72 1.24
N TYR A 127 -20.91 30.24 1.83
CA TYR A 127 -20.98 30.95 3.12
C TYR A 127 -21.90 32.18 3.07
N GLY A 128 -21.82 32.99 2.01
CA GLY A 128 -22.65 34.17 1.84
C GLY A 128 -24.14 33.84 1.67
N GLU A 129 -24.46 32.72 1.01
CA GLU A 129 -25.83 32.19 0.92
C GLU A 129 -26.33 31.69 2.27
N ALA A 130 -25.51 30.96 3.03
CA ALA A 130 -25.86 30.51 4.37
C ALA A 130 -26.19 31.68 5.32
N ILE A 131 -25.39 32.76 5.29
CA ILE A 131 -25.64 33.95 6.11
C ILE A 131 -26.96 34.64 5.70
N ARG A 132 -27.27 34.72 4.40
CA ARG A 132 -28.51 35.33 3.90
C ARG A 132 -29.78 34.56 4.28
N ASN A 133 -29.68 33.25 4.45
CA ASN A 133 -30.82 32.37 4.74
C ASN A 133 -31.20 32.28 6.24
N GLY A 134 -30.45 32.96 7.13
CA GLY A 134 -30.79 33.10 8.56
C GLY A 134 -30.23 32.00 9.50
N PRO A 135 -30.41 32.14 10.83
CA PRO A 135 -29.76 31.32 11.84
C PRO A 135 -30.50 29.99 12.06
N GLY A 136 -30.34 29.05 11.12
CA GLY A 136 -30.68 27.64 11.33
C GLY A 136 -29.40 26.80 11.58
N PRO A 137 -29.52 25.57 12.12
CA PRO A 137 -28.42 24.63 12.15
C PRO A 137 -28.07 24.23 10.70
N TYR A 138 -27.18 24.98 10.07
CA TYR A 138 -26.79 24.72 8.68
C TYR A 138 -25.75 23.60 8.67
N ILE A 139 -26.17 22.43 8.16
CA ILE A 139 -25.22 21.40 7.75
C ILE A 139 -24.58 21.93 6.47
N MET A 140 -23.29 22.29 6.55
CA MET A 140 -22.47 22.55 5.38
C MET A 140 -22.62 21.36 4.41
N GLY A 141 -23.36 21.59 3.31
CA GLY A 141 -23.76 20.53 2.39
C GLY A 141 -22.59 19.95 1.62
N GLN A 142 -22.89 19.00 0.71
CA GLN A 142 -21.89 18.33 -0.12
C GLN A 142 -21.03 19.31 -0.93
N ASP A 143 -21.57 20.44 -1.36
CA ASP A 143 -20.83 21.44 -2.13
C ASP A 143 -19.72 22.12 -1.32
N TYR A 144 -19.94 22.34 -0.02
CA TYR A 144 -18.91 22.85 0.86
C TYR A 144 -17.79 21.82 1.06
N ARG A 145 -18.14 20.55 1.26
CA ARG A 145 -17.17 19.45 1.35
C ARG A 145 -16.33 19.32 0.07
N LYS A 146 -16.94 19.47 -1.11
CA LYS A 146 -16.22 19.50 -2.39
C LYS A 146 -15.20 20.64 -2.46
N CYS A 147 -15.48 21.79 -1.84
CA CYS A 147 -14.51 22.88 -1.76
C CYS A 147 -13.31 22.50 -0.88
N GLU A 148 -13.52 21.82 0.25
CA GLU A 148 -12.43 21.34 1.12
C GLU A 148 -11.59 20.24 0.44
N LEU A 149 -12.25 19.32 -0.27
CA LEU A 149 -11.57 18.28 -1.04
C LEU A 149 -10.82 18.87 -2.24
N SER A 150 -11.36 19.90 -2.88
CA SER A 150 -10.65 20.67 -3.91
C SER A 150 -9.38 21.32 -3.35
N GLU A 151 -9.48 22.01 -2.21
CA GLU A 151 -8.34 22.63 -1.53
C GLU A 151 -7.21 21.63 -1.25
N ALA A 152 -7.56 20.47 -0.67
CA ALA A 152 -6.60 19.39 -0.42
C ALA A 152 -6.00 18.82 -1.72
N THR A 153 -6.83 18.64 -2.76
CA THR A 153 -6.37 18.15 -4.07
C THR A 153 -5.40 19.13 -4.72
N HIS A 154 -5.66 20.44 -4.63
CA HIS A 154 -4.73 21.45 -5.10
C HIS A 154 -3.37 21.35 -4.42
N GLN A 155 -3.35 21.17 -3.09
CA GLN A 155 -2.12 21.02 -2.32
C GLN A 155 -1.34 19.76 -2.70
N PHE A 156 -2.01 18.63 -2.94
CA PHE A 156 -1.32 17.42 -3.42
C PHE A 156 -0.70 17.63 -4.80
N ILE A 157 -1.42 18.27 -5.72
CA ILE A 157 -0.90 18.55 -7.05
C ILE A 157 0.28 19.52 -7.00
N ASP A 158 0.26 20.51 -6.09
CA ASP A 158 1.39 21.41 -5.86
C ASP A 158 2.66 20.61 -5.50
N SER A 159 2.56 19.67 -4.55
CA SER A 159 3.69 18.82 -4.16
C SER A 159 4.16 17.91 -5.29
N LEU A 160 3.23 17.32 -6.06
CA LEU A 160 3.56 16.41 -7.16
C LEU A 160 4.19 17.15 -8.35
N ALA A 161 3.67 18.33 -8.68
CA ALA A 161 4.14 19.17 -9.80
C ALA A 161 5.35 20.04 -9.42
N GLY A 162 5.60 20.26 -8.12
CA GLY A 162 6.64 21.16 -7.64
C GLY A 162 6.28 22.64 -7.88
N VAL A 163 5.01 23.00 -7.71
CA VAL A 163 4.48 24.34 -8.03
C VAL A 163 4.02 25.04 -6.75
N GLU A 164 4.40 26.30 -6.58
CA GLU A 164 3.95 27.13 -5.47
C GLU A 164 2.48 27.55 -5.64
N PHE A 165 1.76 27.74 -4.52
CA PHE A 165 0.35 28.17 -4.47
C PHE A 165 0.03 29.33 -5.43
N SER A 166 0.90 30.35 -5.48
CA SER A 166 0.70 31.57 -6.28
C SER A 166 0.94 31.37 -7.78
N LYS A 167 1.53 30.24 -8.19
CA LYS A 167 1.93 29.93 -9.58
C LYS A 167 1.10 28.82 -10.21
N ARG A 168 0.07 28.32 -9.51
CA ARG A 168 -0.82 27.24 -9.96
C ARG A 168 -1.41 27.53 -11.33
N LYS A 169 -1.43 26.52 -12.20
CA LYS A 169 -2.09 26.55 -13.50
C LYS A 169 -2.89 25.27 -13.72
N SER A 170 -3.94 25.38 -14.54
CA SER A 170 -4.77 24.22 -14.91
C SER A 170 -3.95 23.12 -15.60
N GLY A 171 -2.87 23.49 -16.30
CA GLY A 171 -1.95 22.56 -16.97
C GLY A 171 -0.79 22.03 -16.13
N ASP A 172 -0.76 22.24 -14.81
CA ASP A 172 0.28 21.65 -13.95
C ASP A 172 0.18 20.12 -13.99
N ILE A 173 1.30 19.43 -14.21
CA ILE A 173 1.38 17.97 -14.38
C ILE A 173 2.33 17.39 -13.34
N VAL A 174 2.08 16.14 -12.92
CA VAL A 174 2.98 15.36 -12.05
C VAL A 174 4.38 15.24 -12.65
N ARG A 175 5.42 15.55 -11.86
CA ARG A 175 6.82 15.47 -12.29
C ARG A 175 7.22 14.04 -12.69
N PRO A 176 7.90 13.82 -13.84
CA PRO A 176 8.40 12.50 -14.24
C PRO A 176 9.28 11.82 -13.19
N GLU A 177 9.99 12.61 -12.38
CA GLU A 177 10.86 12.17 -11.29
C GLU A 177 10.09 11.38 -10.23
N ILE A 178 8.80 11.68 -10.00
CA ILE A 178 7.95 10.93 -9.06
C ILE A 178 7.84 9.46 -9.49
N PHE A 179 7.61 9.20 -10.78
CA PHE A 179 7.49 7.83 -11.29
C PHE A 179 8.82 7.07 -11.20
N LYS A 180 9.93 7.74 -11.53
CA LYS A 180 11.28 7.18 -11.37
C LYS A 180 11.56 6.81 -9.90
N TRP A 181 11.21 7.71 -8.98
CA TRP A 181 11.35 7.50 -7.55
C TRP A 181 10.50 6.33 -7.04
N LEU A 182 9.22 6.26 -7.40
CA LEU A 182 8.34 5.14 -7.01
C LEU A 182 8.90 3.79 -7.50
N LYS A 183 9.36 3.73 -8.76
CA LYS A 183 10.01 2.53 -9.32
C LYS A 183 11.31 2.20 -8.60
N LYS A 184 12.10 3.21 -8.21
CA LYS A 184 13.32 3.02 -7.42
C LYS A 184 13.01 2.44 -6.04
N GLN A 185 11.95 2.91 -5.37
CA GLN A 185 11.51 2.31 -4.11
C GLN A 185 11.10 0.85 -4.31
N LEU A 186 10.29 0.58 -5.34
CA LEU A 186 9.83 -0.78 -5.65
C LEU A 186 10.99 -1.73 -6.04
N SER A 187 12.07 -1.19 -6.63
CA SER A 187 13.27 -1.98 -6.99
C SER A 187 13.98 -2.58 -5.77
N ARG A 188 13.79 -2.03 -4.57
CA ARG A 188 14.33 -2.61 -3.32
C ARG A 188 13.77 -4.00 -3.03
N CYS A 189 12.60 -4.33 -3.59
CA CYS A 189 11.96 -5.63 -3.47
C CYS A 189 12.42 -6.64 -4.54
N GLU A 190 13.19 -6.23 -5.56
CA GLU A 190 13.56 -7.09 -6.70
C GLU A 190 14.37 -8.31 -6.30
N GLY A 191 15.17 -8.23 -5.23
CA GLY A 191 15.91 -9.38 -4.70
C GLY A 191 15.00 -10.55 -4.33
N ILE A 192 13.81 -10.27 -3.77
CA ILE A 192 12.80 -11.30 -3.46
C ILE A 192 12.19 -11.85 -4.76
N GLY A 193 11.93 -11.00 -5.75
CA GLY A 193 11.44 -11.42 -7.07
C GLY A 193 12.42 -12.36 -7.80
N GLU A 194 13.73 -12.06 -7.72
CA GLU A 194 14.78 -12.93 -8.25
C GLU A 194 14.83 -14.29 -7.54
N PHE A 195 14.69 -14.29 -6.21
CA PHE A 195 14.64 -15.53 -5.42
C PHE A 195 13.49 -16.42 -5.90
N VAL A 196 12.28 -15.88 -6.04
CA VAL A 196 11.12 -16.63 -6.55
C VAL A 196 11.41 -17.20 -7.94
N ASN A 197 11.92 -16.39 -8.86
CA ASN A 197 12.23 -16.83 -10.23
C ASN A 197 13.24 -17.99 -10.27
N LYS A 198 14.27 -17.95 -9.44
CA LYS A 198 15.39 -18.90 -9.47
C LYS A 198 15.13 -20.18 -8.66
N PHE A 199 14.38 -20.09 -7.56
CA PHE A 199 14.26 -21.19 -6.60
C PHE A 199 12.86 -21.75 -6.44
N LEU A 200 11.81 -20.98 -6.71
CA LEU A 200 10.42 -21.41 -6.50
C LEU A 200 9.68 -21.69 -7.80
N ALA A 201 9.65 -20.71 -8.72
CA ALA A 201 8.81 -20.76 -9.92
C ALA A 201 9.40 -21.61 -11.04
N HIS A 202 10.72 -21.63 -11.17
CA HIS A 202 11.43 -22.47 -12.12
C HIS A 202 12.46 -23.30 -11.35
N PRO A 203 12.46 -24.64 -11.46
CA PRO A 203 13.60 -25.42 -11.00
C PRO A 203 14.79 -25.10 -11.91
N ALA A 204 15.49 -24.02 -11.60
CA ALA A 204 16.62 -23.54 -12.37
C ALA A 204 17.68 -24.63 -12.48
N THR A 205 18.29 -24.79 -13.66
CA THR A 205 19.39 -25.74 -13.88
C THR A 205 20.53 -25.50 -12.88
N PRO A 206 21.35 -26.52 -12.54
CA PRO A 206 22.51 -26.34 -11.67
C PRO A 206 23.41 -25.17 -12.10
N LYS A 207 23.62 -24.97 -13.41
CA LYS A 207 24.42 -23.85 -13.96
C LYS A 207 23.84 -22.46 -13.69
N SER A 208 22.52 -22.32 -13.57
CA SER A 208 21.87 -21.06 -13.21
C SER A 208 21.86 -20.79 -11.68
N ARG A 209 22.28 -21.78 -10.87
CA ARG A 209 22.48 -21.66 -9.41
C ARG A 209 23.91 -21.30 -9.03
N ASP A 210 24.88 -21.50 -9.93
CA ASP A 210 26.33 -21.29 -9.67
C ASP A 210 26.77 -19.83 -9.47
N TYR A 211 25.88 -18.84 -9.65
CA TYR A 211 26.27 -17.43 -9.54
C TYR A 211 26.10 -16.81 -8.14
N ARG A 212 25.38 -17.44 -7.21
CA ARG A 212 25.26 -17.05 -5.79
C ARG A 212 24.92 -18.29 -4.95
N ASN A 213 25.63 -18.53 -3.85
CA ASN A 213 25.35 -19.70 -3.01
C ASN A 213 23.91 -19.61 -2.42
N PRO A 214 23.20 -20.73 -2.19
CA PRO A 214 21.85 -20.73 -1.60
C PRO A 214 21.67 -19.87 -0.33
N PRO A 215 22.64 -19.79 0.61
CA PRO A 215 22.55 -18.93 1.79
C PRO A 215 22.67 -17.42 1.51
N GLU A 216 23.18 -17.00 0.34
CA GLU A 216 23.31 -15.58 -0.04
C GLU A 216 22.02 -14.98 -0.62
N LEU A 217 21.00 -15.82 -0.86
CA LEU A 217 19.66 -15.43 -1.28
C LEU A 217 18.60 -15.82 -0.24
N ASP A 218 19.01 -16.05 1.01
CA ASP A 218 18.06 -16.25 2.11
C ASP A 218 17.22 -14.98 2.30
N VAL A 219 15.95 -15.08 1.88
CA VAL A 219 14.95 -14.05 2.14
C VAL A 219 14.66 -14.07 3.64
N THR A 220 15.08 -13.02 4.34
CA THR A 220 14.85 -12.86 5.76
C THR A 220 13.45 -12.31 6.05
N LEU A 221 12.94 -12.55 7.27
CA LEU A 221 11.67 -11.96 7.71
C LEU A 221 11.71 -10.42 7.64
N GLY A 222 12.86 -9.81 7.96
CA GLY A 222 13.04 -8.36 7.87
C GLY A 222 12.86 -7.83 6.45
N GLN A 223 13.44 -8.52 5.44
CA GLN A 223 13.29 -8.14 4.04
C GLN A 223 11.84 -8.28 3.54
N ILE A 224 11.10 -9.30 3.99
CA ILE A 224 9.68 -9.45 3.68
C ILE A 224 8.88 -8.26 4.25
N LEU A 225 9.08 -7.94 5.54
CA LEU A 225 8.34 -6.85 6.18
C LEU A 225 8.69 -5.48 5.60
N GLU A 226 9.95 -5.26 5.22
CA GLU A 226 10.37 -4.06 4.50
C GLU A 226 9.65 -3.96 3.15
N ALA A 227 9.61 -5.06 2.39
CA ALA A 227 8.89 -5.10 1.12
C ALA A 227 7.38 -4.85 1.29
N HIS A 228 6.75 -5.39 2.33
CA HIS A 228 5.35 -5.09 2.67
C HIS A 228 5.14 -3.59 2.88
N GLY A 229 5.99 -2.96 3.70
CA GLY A 229 5.93 -1.53 3.95
C GLY A 229 6.02 -0.72 2.66
N ILE A 230 7.02 -1.02 1.81
CA ILE A 230 7.23 -0.33 0.53
C ILE A 230 6.01 -0.48 -0.40
N ILE A 231 5.51 -1.71 -0.57
CA ILE A 231 4.36 -2.00 -1.45
C ILE A 231 3.12 -1.25 -0.97
N CYS A 232 2.81 -1.33 0.33
CA CYS A 232 1.67 -0.66 0.93
C CYS A 232 1.79 0.87 0.82
N GLN A 233 2.95 1.43 1.15
CA GLN A 233 3.20 2.87 1.07
C GLN A 233 3.01 3.41 -0.34
N ILE A 234 3.55 2.73 -1.36
CA ILE A 234 3.39 3.11 -2.76
C ILE A 234 1.91 3.00 -3.19
N ALA A 235 1.23 1.92 -2.83
CA ALA A 235 -0.18 1.75 -3.20
C ALA A 235 -1.05 2.84 -2.54
N ILE A 236 -0.81 3.15 -1.27
CA ILE A 236 -1.50 4.23 -0.53
C ILE A 236 -1.18 5.59 -1.17
N PHE A 237 0.06 5.84 -1.55
CA PHE A 237 0.46 7.06 -2.25
C PHE A 237 -0.31 7.24 -3.56
N ILE A 238 -0.38 6.20 -4.39
CA ILE A 238 -1.14 6.26 -5.66
C ILE A 238 -2.63 6.47 -5.39
N SER A 239 -3.20 5.76 -4.42
CA SER A 239 -4.61 5.92 -4.05
C SER A 239 -4.91 7.36 -3.61
N VAL A 240 -4.22 7.83 -2.56
CA VAL A 240 -4.57 9.05 -1.83
C VAL A 240 -3.94 10.29 -2.44
N LYS A 241 -2.63 10.27 -2.70
CA LYS A 241 -1.88 11.47 -3.12
C LYS A 241 -2.04 11.76 -4.61
N MET A 242 -2.06 10.72 -5.44
CA MET A 242 -2.37 10.88 -6.87
C MET A 242 -3.87 10.96 -7.16
N GLY A 243 -4.71 10.83 -6.13
CA GLY A 243 -6.16 10.97 -6.23
C GLY A 243 -6.83 9.88 -7.05
N ILE A 244 -6.17 8.74 -7.27
CA ILE A 244 -6.74 7.65 -8.06
C ILE A 244 -7.93 7.02 -7.35
N SER A 245 -8.01 7.02 -6.01
CA SER A 245 -9.23 6.58 -5.31
C SER A 245 -10.38 7.58 -5.38
N SER A 246 -11.61 7.09 -5.59
CA SER A 246 -12.84 7.90 -5.49
C SER A 246 -13.41 7.88 -4.07
N GLU A 247 -14.39 8.77 -3.79
CA GLU A 247 -15.18 8.70 -2.56
C GLU A 247 -15.74 7.28 -2.34
N GLY A 248 -15.44 6.71 -1.16
CA GLY A 248 -15.89 5.37 -0.77
C GLY A 248 -15.06 4.20 -1.30
N ARG A 249 -14.04 4.42 -2.15
CA ARG A 249 -13.17 3.37 -2.68
C ARG A 249 -11.69 3.75 -2.51
N SER A 250 -11.14 3.54 -1.32
CA SER A 250 -9.70 3.65 -1.05
C SER A 250 -9.11 2.29 -0.68
N ILE A 251 -7.78 2.23 -0.57
CA ILE A 251 -7.10 1.05 -0.01
C ILE A 251 -7.57 0.78 1.44
N GLY A 252 -7.93 1.82 2.19
CA GLY A 252 -8.32 1.69 3.60
C GLY A 252 -7.15 1.22 4.48
N ASP A 253 -7.47 0.66 5.65
CA ASP A 253 -6.48 -0.04 6.48
C ASP A 253 -5.99 -1.29 5.73
N VAL A 254 -4.66 -1.42 5.56
CA VAL A 254 -4.06 -2.54 4.79
C VAL A 254 -4.21 -3.90 5.48
N LEU A 255 -4.28 -3.92 6.82
CA LEU A 255 -4.66 -5.10 7.57
C LEU A 255 -6.18 -5.08 7.74
N ALA A 256 -6.86 -6.06 7.15
CA ALA A 256 -8.29 -6.18 7.27
C ALA A 256 -8.72 -6.33 8.74
N VAL A 257 -9.75 -5.58 9.14
CA VAL A 257 -10.32 -5.66 10.49
C VAL A 257 -11.03 -7.01 10.66
N PRO A 258 -10.57 -7.87 11.58
CA PRO A 258 -11.22 -9.15 11.85
C PRO A 258 -12.69 -8.95 12.23
N GLN A 259 -13.61 -9.64 11.54
CA GLN A 259 -15.05 -9.63 11.88
C GLN A 259 -15.40 -10.72 12.91
N PHE A 260 -14.39 -11.40 13.44
CA PHE A 260 -14.47 -12.48 14.41
C PHE A 260 -13.20 -12.47 15.27
N ASP A 261 -13.22 -13.20 16.38
CA ASP A 261 -12.01 -13.45 17.17
C ASP A 261 -11.08 -14.40 16.41
N GLN A 262 -9.99 -13.85 15.86
CA GLN A 262 -9.00 -14.57 15.07
C GLN A 262 -8.21 -15.62 15.87
N PHE A 263 -8.27 -15.57 17.19
CA PHE A 263 -7.60 -16.54 18.08
C PHE A 263 -8.57 -17.51 18.75
N ILE A 264 -9.84 -17.53 18.33
CA ILE A 264 -10.80 -18.53 18.81
C ILE A 264 -10.22 -19.94 18.61
N HIS A 265 -10.15 -20.73 19.69
CA HIS A 265 -9.60 -22.09 19.72
C HIS A 265 -8.09 -22.24 19.50
N PHE A 266 -7.34 -21.13 19.42
CA PHE A 266 -5.88 -21.19 19.29
C PHE A 266 -5.20 -21.82 20.52
N ASP A 267 -5.84 -21.66 21.68
CA ASP A 267 -5.46 -22.23 22.98
C ASP A 267 -5.51 -23.77 23.03
N LYS A 268 -6.24 -24.42 22.13
CA LYS A 268 -6.43 -25.88 22.18
C LYS A 268 -5.20 -26.67 21.74
N ALA A 269 -4.36 -26.09 20.89
CA ALA A 269 -3.27 -26.81 20.24
C ALA A 269 -1.96 -26.02 20.12
N TRP A 270 -2.01 -24.69 20.18
CA TRP A 270 -0.85 -23.85 19.84
C TRP A 270 -0.33 -23.04 21.02
N ALA A 271 -1.22 -22.59 21.90
CA ALA A 271 -0.91 -21.63 22.94
C ALA A 271 -1.63 -21.96 24.24
N SER A 272 -1.21 -21.39 25.37
CA SER A 272 -2.07 -21.33 26.56
C SER A 272 -3.06 -20.16 26.46
N GLU A 273 -4.16 -20.18 27.21
CA GLU A 273 -5.10 -19.04 27.31
C GLU A 273 -4.38 -17.72 27.64
N LYS A 274 -3.45 -17.75 28.60
CA LYS A 274 -2.60 -16.60 28.96
C LYS A 274 -1.74 -16.11 27.79
N THR A 275 -1.33 -17.01 26.91
CA THR A 275 -0.57 -16.64 25.70
C THR A 275 -1.49 -16.00 24.67
N VAL A 276 -2.71 -16.52 24.48
CA VAL A 276 -3.72 -15.93 23.59
C VAL A 276 -4.01 -14.46 23.95
N GLU A 277 -4.14 -14.13 25.25
CA GLU A 277 -4.28 -12.73 25.69
C GLU A 277 -3.11 -11.83 25.27
N LYS A 278 -1.88 -12.37 25.23
CA LYS A 278 -0.71 -11.64 24.72
C LYS A 278 -0.75 -11.52 23.20
N LEU A 279 -1.25 -12.53 22.49
CA LEU A 279 -1.38 -12.51 21.04
C LEU A 279 -2.39 -11.44 20.57
N HIS A 280 -3.48 -11.19 21.29
CA HIS A 280 -4.36 -10.05 20.99
C HIS A 280 -3.63 -8.72 21.06
N ARG A 281 -2.82 -8.50 22.10
CA ARG A 281 -2.00 -7.27 22.23
C ARG A 281 -0.95 -7.18 21.13
N PHE A 282 -0.32 -8.29 20.79
CA PHE A 282 0.62 -8.36 19.68
C PHE A 282 -0.05 -8.00 18.36
N TRP A 283 -1.23 -8.56 18.08
CA TRP A 283 -2.02 -8.26 16.88
C TRP A 283 -2.37 -6.78 16.79
N SER A 284 -2.84 -6.16 17.89
CA SER A 284 -3.09 -4.71 17.92
C SER A 284 -1.81 -3.90 17.65
N GLY A 285 -0.66 -4.34 18.17
CA GLY A 285 0.63 -3.71 17.87
C GLY A 285 1.03 -3.82 16.41
N TYR A 286 0.82 -4.99 15.80
CA TYR A 286 1.05 -5.19 14.37
C TYR A 286 0.08 -4.37 13.51
N ASP A 287 -1.20 -4.32 13.85
CA ASP A 287 -2.19 -3.45 13.21
C ASP A 287 -1.73 -1.98 13.24
N MET A 288 -1.35 -1.46 14.42
CA MET A 288 -0.78 -0.12 14.56
C MET A 288 0.46 0.10 13.68
N GLN A 289 1.36 -0.88 13.60
CA GLN A 289 2.53 -0.81 12.72
C GLN A 289 2.10 -0.68 11.25
N THR A 290 1.18 -1.51 10.78
CA THR A 290 0.71 -1.46 9.39
C THR A 290 -0.04 -0.17 9.07
N ARG A 291 -0.85 0.35 10.01
CA ARG A 291 -1.51 1.66 9.90
C ARG A 291 -0.51 2.81 9.80
N SER A 292 0.66 2.69 10.42
CA SER A 292 1.70 3.72 10.35
C SER A 292 2.23 3.94 8.93
N TRP A 293 2.05 2.99 8.01
CA TRP A 293 2.42 3.14 6.60
C TRP A 293 1.61 4.22 5.88
N HIS A 294 0.42 4.58 6.38
CA HIS A 294 -0.35 5.74 5.89
C HIS A 294 0.34 7.08 6.18
N ASN A 295 1.21 7.12 7.19
CA ASN A 295 1.90 8.33 7.65
C ASN A 295 3.24 8.53 6.94
N TRP A 296 3.42 7.93 5.76
CA TRP A 296 4.65 8.07 4.98
C TRP A 296 4.88 9.53 4.58
N VAL A 297 5.95 10.12 5.11
CA VAL A 297 6.45 11.46 4.76
C VAL A 297 7.27 11.33 3.48
N TRP A 298 6.57 11.25 2.37
CA TRP A 298 7.18 10.95 1.07
C TRP A 298 7.99 12.13 0.52
N GLU A 299 7.67 13.36 0.90
CA GLU A 299 8.34 14.57 0.44
C GLU A 299 9.83 14.54 0.81
N ASP A 300 10.17 14.23 2.06
CA ASP A 300 11.56 14.12 2.52
C ASP A 300 12.33 13.00 1.79
N ASP A 301 11.68 11.87 1.56
CA ASP A 301 12.25 10.73 0.83
C ASP A 301 12.49 11.06 -0.64
N PHE A 302 11.57 11.83 -1.25
CA PHE A 302 11.66 12.26 -2.63
C PHE A 302 12.72 13.35 -2.82
N ASP A 303 12.83 14.30 -1.90
CA ASP A 303 13.86 15.33 -1.94
C ASP A 303 15.27 14.73 -1.83
N ARG A 304 15.46 13.72 -0.96
CA ARG A 304 16.72 12.96 -0.92
C ARG A 304 17.00 12.27 -2.25
N PHE A 305 16.00 11.66 -2.87
CA PHE A 305 16.16 11.05 -4.19
C PHE A 305 16.58 12.06 -5.27
N LEU A 306 15.99 13.27 -5.27
CA LEU A 306 16.39 14.32 -6.20
C LEU A 306 17.85 14.73 -6.00
N HIS A 307 18.29 14.91 -4.76
CA HIS A 307 19.69 15.28 -4.46
C HIS A 307 20.72 14.21 -4.85
N GLU A 308 20.35 12.94 -4.84
CA GLU A 308 21.26 11.84 -5.19
C GLU A 308 21.33 11.55 -6.69
N ASN A 309 20.35 12.01 -7.47
CA ASN A 309 20.15 11.58 -8.87
C ASN A 309 20.05 12.75 -9.88
N LEU A 310 20.20 14.00 -9.44
CA LEU A 310 20.32 15.21 -10.26
C LEU A 310 21.64 15.92 -9.99
#